data_AF-A0A1X7NQP9-F1
#
_entry.id   AF-A0A1X7NQP9-F1
#
_cell.length_a   1.000
_cell.length_b   1.000
_cell.length_c   1.000
_cell.angle_alpha   90.00
_cell.angle_beta   90.00
_cell.angle_gamma   90.00
#
_symmetry.space_group_name_H-M   'P 1'
#
loop_
_entity.id
_entity.type
_entity.pdbx_description
1 polymer ?
#
loop_
_entity_poly.entity_id
_entity_poly.type
_entity_poly.pdbx_seq_one_letter_code
_entity_poly.pdbx_strand_id
1 'polypeptide(L)'
;MDDARSATAPPFPGIVPVDVEPDDRDDADLPRSRRGLLAVGIGIGAAVLVIGGALVAVPLLSGGGADDAPAADPGTTTAAVAWIASSLDPASVLVVEDGLVDQVSEAGFPADTIIPESTLAAAAPDSAWRAADYLLVTPGLTDSASGEVETALANSQPVAAFGSGDSSIEVRRVLDQGTEAAAASAAVLTAARASAGGQLAGNPALTTTPAARALLEAGQVDARLLLLLGQQLAAAPLSVTDFPAGANETEGVRHRLLLSGYNGASVPADAVATTEATAWLGSQTGDFVPTSVESTSAGLLVTFDLDEPSGLLPDAP
;
A
#
# COMPACT_ATOMS: atom_id res chain seq x y z
N MET A 1 23.79 -73.75 -16.52
CA MET A 1 22.87 -74.85 -16.19
C MET A 1 22.16 -74.40 -14.94
N ASP A 2 20.92 -73.95 -15.16
CA ASP A 2 19.99 -73.35 -14.21
C ASP A 2 19.92 -74.07 -12.87
N ASP A 3 19.83 -73.31 -11.77
CA ASP A 3 18.66 -73.48 -10.90
C ASP A 3 18.38 -72.24 -10.04
N ALA A 4 17.10 -71.92 -9.97
CA ALA A 4 16.55 -70.67 -9.48
C ALA A 4 16.46 -70.62 -7.95
N ARG A 5 16.85 -69.49 -7.35
CA ARG A 5 16.55 -69.19 -5.95
C ARG A 5 15.17 -68.55 -5.86
N SER A 6 14.17 -69.34 -5.48
CA SER A 6 12.90 -68.83 -4.95
C SER A 6 13.12 -68.27 -3.55
N ALA A 7 12.95 -66.96 -3.38
CA ALA A 7 12.82 -66.33 -2.07
C ALA A 7 11.37 -65.84 -1.91
N THR A 8 10.67 -66.48 -0.98
CA THR A 8 9.31 -66.21 -0.56
C THR A 8 9.22 -64.83 0.11
N ALA A 9 8.34 -63.96 -0.38
CA ALA A 9 7.98 -62.69 0.25
C ALA A 9 7.07 -62.94 1.48
N PRO A 10 7.19 -62.18 2.58
CA PRO A 10 6.25 -62.23 3.69
C PRO A 10 4.89 -61.61 3.30
N PRO A 11 3.78 -62.06 3.90
CA PRO A 11 2.45 -61.50 3.62
C PRO A 11 2.31 -60.07 4.16
N PHE A 12 1.73 -59.19 3.36
CA PHE A 12 1.26 -57.87 3.77
C PHE A 12 0.18 -58.01 4.87
N PRO A 13 0.22 -57.23 5.96
CA PRO A 13 -0.92 -57.12 6.87
C PRO A 13 -2.09 -56.45 6.14
N GLY A 14 -3.27 -57.07 6.24
CA GLY A 14 -4.51 -56.59 5.65
C GLY A 14 -4.89 -55.21 6.16
N ILE A 15 -5.23 -54.33 5.23
CA ILE A 15 -5.84 -53.03 5.51
C ILE A 15 -7.26 -53.30 6.02
N VAL A 16 -7.49 -52.95 7.29
CA VAL A 16 -8.84 -52.86 7.85
C VAL A 16 -9.50 -51.63 7.24
N PRO A 17 -10.68 -51.72 6.61
CA PRO A 17 -11.40 -50.53 6.19
C PRO A 17 -11.86 -49.80 7.46
N VAL A 18 -11.31 -48.61 7.68
CA VAL A 18 -11.85 -47.67 8.66
C VAL A 18 -13.05 -47.01 7.98
N ASP A 19 -14.24 -47.27 8.50
CA ASP A 19 -15.42 -46.45 8.22
C ASP A 19 -15.10 -45.03 8.71
N VAL A 20 -14.80 -44.14 7.77
CA VAL A 20 -14.68 -42.70 8.03
C VAL A 20 -16.08 -42.13 7.93
N GLU A 21 -16.70 -41.97 9.09
CA GLU A 21 -17.87 -41.12 9.29
C GLU A 21 -17.52 -39.70 8.78
N PRO A 22 -18.38 -39.05 7.97
CA PRO A 22 -18.09 -37.71 7.48
C PRO A 22 -18.12 -36.73 8.65
N ASP A 23 -16.93 -36.23 9.00
CA ASP A 23 -16.68 -35.19 9.99
C ASP A 23 -17.22 -33.87 9.40
N ASP A 24 -18.45 -33.51 9.77
CA ASP A 24 -19.04 -32.18 9.60
C ASP A 24 -18.24 -31.17 10.44
N ARG A 25 -17.07 -30.77 9.95
CA ARG A 25 -16.28 -29.66 10.49
C ARG A 25 -16.21 -28.53 9.46
N ASP A 26 -17.09 -27.57 9.68
CA ASP A 26 -16.91 -26.13 9.49
C ASP A 26 -15.81 -25.72 8.49
N ASP A 27 -16.17 -25.79 7.21
CA ASP A 27 -15.59 -24.96 6.15
C ASP A 27 -15.91 -23.48 6.45
N ALA A 28 -15.10 -22.84 7.29
CA ALA A 28 -15.22 -21.42 7.58
C ALA A 28 -13.85 -20.73 7.56
N ASP A 29 -13.11 -20.85 6.46
CA ASP A 29 -12.15 -19.81 6.06
C ASP A 29 -11.92 -19.85 4.55
N LEU A 30 -12.83 -19.20 3.83
CA LEU A 30 -12.59 -18.77 2.45
C LEU A 30 -12.32 -17.26 2.48
N PRO A 31 -11.23 -16.76 1.87
CA PRO A 31 -11.02 -15.32 1.71
C PRO A 31 -12.14 -14.78 0.83
N ARG A 32 -13.08 -14.06 1.47
CA ARG A 32 -14.19 -13.43 0.77
C ARG A 32 -13.68 -12.21 0.02
N SER A 33 -13.35 -12.40 -1.26
CA SER A 33 -13.33 -11.32 -2.25
C SER A 33 -14.71 -10.66 -2.29
N ARG A 34 -14.88 -9.57 -1.54
CA ARG A 34 -16.09 -8.75 -1.58
C ARG A 34 -15.89 -7.60 -2.55
N ARG A 35 -15.96 -7.91 -3.85
CA ARG A 35 -16.23 -6.90 -4.88
C ARG A 35 -17.73 -6.60 -4.88
N GLY A 36 -18.12 -5.60 -4.10
CA GLY A 36 -19.47 -5.03 -4.12
C GLY A 36 -19.48 -3.70 -4.88
N LEU A 37 -19.71 -3.75 -6.19
CA LEU A 37 -19.97 -2.57 -7.02
C LEU A 37 -21.34 -1.99 -6.64
N LEU A 38 -21.36 -0.94 -5.81
CA LEU A 38 -22.55 -0.14 -5.55
C LEU A 38 -22.62 0.98 -6.60
N ALA A 39 -23.35 0.71 -7.69
CA ALA A 39 -23.66 1.72 -8.69
C ALA A 39 -24.68 2.72 -8.14
N VAL A 40 -24.23 3.92 -7.76
CA VAL A 40 -25.09 5.06 -7.46
C VAL A 40 -25.27 5.88 -8.75
N GLY A 41 -26.49 5.86 -9.29
CA GLY A 41 -26.83 6.60 -10.51
C GLY A 41 -27.03 8.09 -10.25
N ILE A 42 -26.21 8.93 -10.90
CA ILE A 42 -26.37 10.40 -10.87
C ILE A 42 -27.04 10.85 -12.18
N GLY A 43 -28.23 11.45 -12.04
CA GLY A 43 -29.00 12.05 -13.13
C GLY A 43 -28.43 13.41 -13.53
N ILE A 44 -28.07 13.56 -14.81
CA ILE A 44 -27.56 14.81 -15.39
C ILE A 44 -28.73 15.77 -15.64
N GLY A 45 -28.84 16.82 -14.82
CA GLY A 45 -29.68 17.99 -15.05
C GLY A 45 -28.82 19.17 -15.50
N ALA A 46 -28.71 19.39 -16.81
CA ALA A 46 -27.99 20.52 -17.38
C ALA A 46 -28.72 21.85 -17.15
N ALA A 47 -28.00 22.87 -16.67
CA ALA A 47 -28.43 24.27 -16.79
C ALA A 47 -27.22 25.20 -16.97
N VAL A 48 -27.13 25.77 -18.17
CA VAL A 48 -26.20 26.82 -18.58
C VAL A 48 -26.70 28.17 -18.06
N LEU A 49 -25.82 28.98 -17.46
CA LEU A 49 -26.07 30.42 -17.33
C LEU A 49 -24.77 31.23 -17.35
N VAL A 50 -24.60 31.97 -18.45
CA VAL A 50 -23.57 32.99 -18.70
C VAL A 50 -24.13 34.34 -18.28
N ILE A 51 -23.51 35.04 -17.31
CA ILE A 51 -23.59 36.51 -17.19
C ILE A 51 -22.27 37.05 -16.61
N GLY A 52 -21.63 37.95 -17.34
CA GLY A 52 -20.49 38.75 -16.87
C GLY A 52 -20.92 40.03 -16.15
N GLY A 53 -20.00 40.61 -15.38
CA GLY A 53 -20.15 41.94 -14.81
C GLY A 53 -19.09 42.26 -13.76
N ALA A 54 -18.18 43.17 -14.10
CA ALA A 54 -17.22 43.76 -13.18
C ALA A 54 -17.90 44.77 -12.24
N LEU A 55 -17.61 44.73 -10.94
CA LEU A 55 -17.84 45.83 -10.01
C LEU A 55 -16.66 45.97 -9.03
N VAL A 56 -16.26 47.22 -8.82
CA VAL A 56 -15.17 47.69 -7.97
C VAL A 56 -15.75 48.21 -6.64
N ALA A 57 -15.20 47.70 -5.51
CA ALA A 57 -15.00 48.25 -4.13
C ALA A 57 -16.07 49.16 -3.46
N VAL A 58 -16.29 49.23 -2.13
CA VAL A 58 -15.40 49.24 -0.94
C VAL A 58 -16.25 48.94 0.37
N PRO A 59 -15.75 49.04 1.64
CA PRO A 59 -15.91 48.00 2.67
C PRO A 59 -16.78 48.41 3.88
N LEU A 60 -17.32 47.46 4.66
CA LEU A 60 -17.75 47.73 6.05
C LEU A 60 -17.58 46.49 6.94
N LEU A 61 -16.70 46.62 7.93
CA LEU A 61 -16.48 45.71 9.04
C LEU A 61 -17.70 45.73 9.98
N SER A 62 -18.17 44.56 10.44
CA SER A 62 -18.58 44.29 11.83
C SER A 62 -19.10 42.85 12.00
N GLY A 63 -18.44 42.09 12.87
CA GLY A 63 -19.14 41.29 13.87
C GLY A 63 -19.15 39.77 13.67
N GLY A 64 -18.21 39.10 14.36
CA GLY A 64 -18.30 37.67 14.66
C GLY A 64 -16.96 36.99 14.49
N GLY A 65 -16.11 37.01 15.53
CA GLY A 65 -14.97 36.10 15.60
C GLY A 65 -15.51 34.68 15.72
N ALA A 66 -15.70 34.02 14.59
CA ALA A 66 -15.28 32.64 14.48
C ALA A 66 -13.75 32.72 14.40
N ASP A 67 -13.04 32.02 15.27
CA ASP A 67 -11.65 31.71 14.99
C ASP A 67 -11.66 31.01 13.62
N ASP A 68 -11.25 31.72 12.57
CA ASP A 68 -11.06 31.13 11.26
C ASP A 68 -9.98 30.07 11.47
N ALA A 69 -10.41 28.81 11.50
CA ALA A 69 -9.53 27.66 11.43
C ALA A 69 -8.50 27.93 10.31
N PRO A 70 -7.21 27.69 10.55
CA PRO A 70 -6.20 27.94 9.53
C PRO A 70 -6.55 27.10 8.30
N ALA A 71 -7.05 27.76 7.25
CA ALA A 71 -7.32 27.11 5.99
C ALA A 71 -6.01 26.51 5.46
N ALA A 72 -6.09 25.29 4.94
CA ALA A 72 -4.96 24.66 4.28
C ALA A 72 -4.42 25.59 3.18
N ASP A 73 -3.09 25.70 3.07
CA ASP A 73 -2.47 26.42 1.96
C ASP A 73 -2.84 25.71 0.64
N PRO A 74 -3.47 26.39 -0.34
CA PRO A 74 -3.90 25.77 -1.60
C PRO A 74 -2.77 25.01 -2.34
N GLY A 75 -1.52 25.46 -2.19
CA GLY A 75 -0.36 24.76 -2.74
C GLY A 75 -0.12 23.39 -2.10
N THR A 76 -0.35 23.29 -0.78
CA THR A 76 -0.20 22.06 0.01
C THR A 76 -1.30 21.06 -0.34
N THR A 77 -2.55 21.51 -0.47
CA THR A 77 -3.66 20.64 -0.90
C THR A 77 -3.42 20.07 -2.30
N THR A 78 -3.01 20.92 -3.24
CA THR A 78 -2.70 20.47 -4.61
C THR A 78 -1.59 19.40 -4.62
N ALA A 79 -0.56 19.57 -3.78
CA ALA A 79 0.52 18.59 -3.66
C ALA A 79 0.04 17.25 -3.06
N ALA A 80 -0.80 17.29 -2.02
CA ALA A 80 -1.37 16.11 -1.40
C ALA A 80 -2.26 15.33 -2.38
N VAL A 81 -3.13 16.03 -3.12
CA VAL A 81 -4.02 15.43 -4.12
C VAL A 81 -3.23 14.80 -5.28
N ALA A 82 -2.19 15.48 -5.78
CA ALA A 82 -1.33 14.91 -6.81
C ALA A 82 -0.57 13.67 -6.32
N TRP A 83 -0.14 13.67 -5.05
CA TRP A 83 0.49 12.50 -4.45
C TRP A 83 -0.49 11.33 -4.37
N ILE A 84 -1.73 11.55 -3.90
CA ILE A 84 -2.79 10.53 -3.85
C ILE A 84 -2.96 9.83 -5.20
N ALA A 85 -3.17 10.62 -6.26
CA ALA A 85 -3.41 10.08 -7.60
C ALA A 85 -2.23 9.28 -8.18
N SER A 86 -1.02 9.51 -7.68
CA SER A 86 0.20 8.85 -8.14
C SER A 86 0.66 7.68 -7.28
N SER A 87 0.27 7.63 -6.01
CA SER A 87 0.88 6.76 -5.00
C SER A 87 -0.07 5.75 -4.37
N LEU A 88 -1.38 6.02 -4.37
CA LEU A 88 -2.38 5.07 -3.86
C LEU A 88 -2.85 4.12 -4.97
N ASP A 89 -3.25 2.91 -4.59
CA ASP A 89 -3.95 1.99 -5.49
C ASP A 89 -5.27 2.67 -5.94
N PRO A 90 -5.53 2.80 -7.26
CA PRO A 90 -6.78 3.37 -7.76
C PRO A 90 -8.04 2.64 -7.26
N ALA A 91 -7.93 1.39 -6.83
CA ALA A 91 -9.02 0.63 -6.25
C ALA A 91 -9.29 0.94 -4.77
N SER A 92 -8.40 1.66 -4.08
CA SER A 92 -8.57 2.02 -2.67
C SER A 92 -9.72 3.01 -2.48
N VAL A 93 -10.47 2.81 -1.40
CA VAL A 93 -11.55 3.70 -0.98
C VAL A 93 -10.97 4.88 -0.21
N LEU A 94 -11.13 6.08 -0.75
CA LEU A 94 -10.61 7.32 -0.18
C LEU A 94 -11.74 8.20 0.34
N VAL A 95 -11.66 8.56 1.62
CA VAL A 95 -12.55 9.55 2.22
C VAL A 95 -11.92 10.94 2.16
N VAL A 96 -12.69 11.91 1.67
CA VAL A 96 -12.26 13.32 1.50
C VAL A 96 -13.37 14.28 1.93
N GLU A 97 -13.02 15.51 2.29
CA GLU A 97 -14.01 16.59 2.48
C GLU A 97 -14.83 16.81 1.19
N ASP A 98 -16.12 17.13 1.33
CA ASP A 98 -17.03 17.32 0.19
C ASP A 98 -16.49 18.30 -0.87
N GLY A 99 -15.80 19.36 -0.44
CA GLY A 99 -15.22 20.38 -1.33
C GLY A 99 -13.99 19.92 -2.13
N LEU A 100 -13.41 18.76 -1.81
CA LEU A 100 -12.20 18.24 -2.46
C LEU A 100 -12.46 17.09 -3.43
N VAL A 101 -13.68 16.57 -3.49
CA VAL A 101 -14.06 15.42 -4.35
C VAL A 101 -13.71 15.68 -5.81
N ASP A 102 -14.14 16.82 -6.35
CA ASP A 102 -13.87 17.19 -7.74
C ASP A 102 -12.36 17.31 -7.99
N GLN A 103 -11.62 17.98 -7.09
CA GLN A 103 -10.18 18.18 -7.23
C GLN A 103 -9.41 16.85 -7.25
N VAL A 104 -9.79 15.89 -6.40
CA VAL A 104 -9.17 14.57 -6.34
C VAL A 104 -9.49 13.75 -7.59
N SER A 105 -10.72 13.83 -8.09
CA SER A 105 -11.11 13.16 -9.33
C SER A 105 -10.43 13.76 -10.57
N GLU A 106 -10.30 15.09 -10.64
CA GLU A 106 -9.63 15.80 -11.73
C GLU A 106 -8.12 15.52 -11.77
N ALA A 107 -7.52 15.22 -10.62
CA ALA A 107 -6.14 14.77 -10.54
C ALA A 107 -5.92 13.33 -11.02
N GLY A 108 -7.00 12.57 -11.27
CA GLY A 108 -6.97 11.25 -11.88
C GLY A 108 -7.29 10.08 -10.93
N PHE A 109 -7.67 10.34 -9.68
CA PHE A 109 -8.12 9.27 -8.79
C PHE A 109 -9.57 8.85 -9.13
N PRO A 110 -9.92 7.55 -9.15
CA PRO A 110 -11.22 7.11 -9.65
C PRO A 110 -12.40 7.64 -8.82
N ALA A 111 -13.33 8.34 -9.47
CA ALA A 111 -14.45 8.98 -8.77
C ALA A 111 -15.41 7.99 -8.07
N ASP A 112 -15.45 6.73 -8.50
CA ASP A 112 -16.26 5.66 -7.89
C ASP A 112 -15.65 5.07 -6.61
N THR A 113 -14.39 5.40 -6.29
CA THR A 113 -13.73 5.00 -5.05
C THR A 113 -13.56 6.16 -4.06
N ILE A 114 -14.04 7.36 -4.40
CA ILE A 114 -14.06 8.52 -3.50
C ILE A 114 -15.38 8.57 -2.72
N ILE A 115 -15.27 8.67 -1.39
CA ILE A 115 -16.41 8.87 -0.49
C ILE A 115 -16.32 10.29 0.10
N PRO A 116 -17.28 11.18 -0.21
CA PRO A 116 -17.42 12.46 0.50
C PRO A 116 -17.68 12.20 1.98
N GLU A 117 -17.00 12.93 2.86
CA GLU A 117 -17.09 12.78 4.33
C GLU A 117 -18.54 12.80 4.84
N SER A 118 -19.39 13.67 4.27
CA SER A 118 -20.79 13.83 4.67
C SER A 118 -21.64 12.59 4.39
N THR A 119 -21.17 11.72 3.51
CA THR A 119 -21.86 10.51 3.06
C THR A 119 -21.26 9.23 3.63
N LEU A 120 -20.12 9.29 4.34
CA LEU A 120 -19.45 8.10 4.87
C LEU A 120 -20.43 7.23 5.68
N ALA A 121 -21.16 7.83 6.61
CA ALA A 121 -22.13 7.10 7.46
C ALA A 121 -23.27 6.42 6.68
N ALA A 122 -23.54 6.83 5.43
CA ALA A 122 -24.55 6.20 4.59
C ALA A 122 -24.10 4.83 4.03
N ALA A 123 -22.79 4.54 4.02
CA ALA A 123 -22.28 3.25 3.55
C ALA A 123 -22.68 2.09 4.47
N ALA A 124 -22.60 2.30 5.79
CA ALA A 124 -23.08 1.39 6.82
C ALA A 124 -23.16 2.12 8.18
N PRO A 125 -24.31 2.08 8.88
CA PRO A 125 -24.38 2.63 10.23
C PRO A 125 -23.37 1.94 11.18
N ASP A 126 -22.71 2.73 12.03
CA ASP A 126 -21.80 2.31 13.12
C ASP A 126 -20.56 1.49 12.68
N SER A 127 -20.29 1.41 11.37
CA SER A 127 -19.22 0.60 10.81
C SER A 127 -18.69 1.05 9.45
N ALA A 128 -19.23 2.14 8.88
CA ALA A 128 -18.82 2.67 7.59
C ALA A 128 -17.34 3.03 7.55
N TRP A 129 -16.77 3.51 8.66
CA TRP A 129 -15.37 3.89 8.72
C TRP A 129 -14.42 2.76 8.33
N ARG A 130 -14.80 1.49 8.55
CA ARG A 130 -13.99 0.32 8.18
C ARG A 130 -13.98 0.01 6.69
N ALA A 131 -14.87 0.62 5.92
CA ALA A 131 -14.90 0.48 4.47
C ALA A 131 -13.94 1.46 3.76
N ALA A 132 -13.42 2.46 4.47
CA ALA A 132 -12.41 3.37 3.96
C ALA A 132 -11.02 2.74 4.11
N ASP A 133 -10.18 2.89 3.08
CA ASP A 133 -8.77 2.50 3.13
C ASP A 133 -7.90 3.71 3.53
N TYR A 134 -8.26 4.90 3.04
CA TYR A 134 -7.52 6.14 3.28
C TYR A 134 -8.42 7.33 3.62
N LEU A 135 -7.85 8.31 4.32
CA LEU A 135 -8.41 9.62 4.60
C LEU A 135 -7.45 10.70 4.07
N LEU A 136 -7.97 11.69 3.34
CA LEU A 136 -7.27 12.96 3.12
C LEU A 136 -7.65 13.93 4.24
N VAL A 137 -6.74 14.10 5.20
CA VAL A 137 -6.98 14.89 6.41
C VAL A 137 -6.41 16.29 6.27
N THR A 138 -7.31 17.26 6.27
CA THR A 138 -6.98 18.68 6.34
C THR A 138 -7.27 19.23 7.74
N PRO A 139 -6.86 20.47 8.04
CA PRO A 139 -7.29 21.16 9.26
C PRO A 139 -8.83 21.28 9.36
N GLY A 140 -9.50 21.57 8.24
CA GLY A 140 -10.96 21.68 8.18
C GLY A 140 -11.67 20.37 8.52
N LEU A 141 -11.17 19.25 7.98
CA LEU A 141 -11.66 17.92 8.33
C LEU A 141 -11.47 17.65 9.82
N THR A 142 -10.30 17.97 10.36
CA THR A 142 -9.98 17.72 11.78
C THR A 142 -10.90 18.50 12.72
N ASP A 143 -11.20 19.75 12.40
CA ASP A 143 -12.05 20.62 13.23
C ASP A 143 -13.54 20.25 13.15
N SER A 144 -13.98 19.68 12.04
CA SER A 144 -15.39 19.34 11.78
C SER A 144 -15.71 17.84 11.93
N ALA A 145 -14.69 16.99 12.10
CA ALA A 145 -14.84 15.54 12.21
C ALA A 145 -15.86 15.16 13.30
N SER A 146 -16.79 14.29 12.93
CA SER A 146 -17.77 13.72 13.85
C SER A 146 -18.19 12.33 13.41
N GLY A 147 -18.73 11.53 14.34
CA GLY A 147 -19.32 10.22 14.04
C GLY A 147 -18.34 9.24 13.38
N GLU A 148 -18.69 8.73 12.20
CA GLU A 148 -17.86 7.77 11.46
C GLU A 148 -16.53 8.38 11.02
N VAL A 149 -16.49 9.67 10.67
CA VAL A 149 -15.24 10.35 10.25
C VAL A 149 -14.29 10.51 11.43
N GLU A 150 -14.80 10.92 12.60
CA GLU A 150 -14.03 11.00 13.84
C GLU A 150 -13.48 9.62 14.24
N THR A 151 -14.30 8.57 14.09
CA THR A 151 -13.88 7.19 14.37
C THR A 151 -12.81 6.70 13.40
N ALA A 152 -12.93 7.01 12.11
CA ALA A 152 -11.92 6.72 11.10
C ALA A 152 -10.60 7.42 11.43
N LEU A 153 -10.66 8.72 11.77
CA LEU A 153 -9.49 9.51 12.14
C LEU A 153 -8.77 8.92 13.37
N ALA A 154 -9.51 8.55 14.42
CA ALA A 154 -8.97 7.92 15.61
C ALA A 154 -8.36 6.53 15.36
N ASN A 155 -8.83 5.82 14.33
CA ASN A 155 -8.35 4.49 13.93
C ASN A 155 -7.56 4.54 12.63
N SER A 156 -6.75 5.59 12.42
CA SER A 156 -5.90 5.72 11.25
C SER A 156 -4.49 6.13 11.64
N GLN A 157 -3.54 5.97 10.72
CA GLN A 157 -2.15 6.40 10.89
C GLN A 157 -1.68 7.18 9.66
N PRO A 158 -0.83 8.22 9.82
CA PRO A 158 -0.31 8.96 8.68
C PRO A 158 0.61 8.08 7.85
N VAL A 159 0.49 8.20 6.53
CA VAL A 159 1.38 7.57 5.54
C VAL A 159 2.10 8.61 4.69
N ALA A 160 1.53 9.81 4.58
CA ALA A 160 2.17 10.97 3.99
C ALA A 160 1.73 12.26 4.68
N ALA A 161 2.61 13.26 4.68
CA ALA A 161 2.37 14.57 5.27
C ALA A 161 2.89 15.69 4.37
N PHE A 162 2.12 16.77 4.29
CA PHE A 162 2.38 17.94 3.45
C PHE A 162 2.25 19.21 4.28
N GLY A 163 3.13 20.17 4.04
CA GLY A 163 3.18 21.40 4.84
C GLY A 163 3.73 21.15 6.25
N SER A 164 3.40 22.03 7.19
CA SER A 164 3.91 21.97 8.56
C SER A 164 3.01 22.76 9.52
N GLY A 165 2.94 22.34 10.79
CA GLY A 165 2.16 23.04 11.82
C GLY A 165 0.66 22.90 11.59
N ASP A 166 -0.12 23.88 12.03
CA ASP A 166 -1.59 23.80 12.04
C ASP A 166 -2.24 23.80 10.64
N SER A 167 -1.45 24.03 9.58
CA SER A 167 -1.90 23.94 8.20
C SER A 167 -1.43 22.67 7.49
N SER A 168 -0.87 21.69 8.22
CA SER A 168 -0.44 20.43 7.63
C SER A 168 -1.61 19.62 7.11
N ILE A 169 -1.39 18.95 5.98
CA ILE A 169 -2.32 17.98 5.41
C ILE A 169 -1.68 16.61 5.51
N GLU A 170 -2.45 15.63 5.95
CA GLU A 170 -2.00 14.25 6.03
C GLU A 170 -2.83 13.37 5.12
N VAL A 171 -2.19 12.39 4.49
CA VAL A 171 -2.89 11.22 3.98
C VAL A 171 -2.70 10.12 5.01
N ARG A 172 -3.82 9.58 5.50
CA ARG A 172 -3.82 8.59 6.57
C ARG A 172 -4.42 7.29 6.09
N ARG A 173 -3.81 6.17 6.44
CA ARG A 173 -4.36 4.83 6.22
C ARG A 173 -5.27 4.46 7.38
N VAL A 174 -6.47 4.01 7.07
CA VAL A 174 -7.43 3.50 8.06
C VAL A 174 -7.03 2.08 8.48
N LEU A 175 -7.09 1.84 9.78
CA LEU A 175 -6.79 0.57 10.43
C LEU A 175 -8.13 -0.06 10.82
N ASP A 176 -8.72 -0.82 9.90
CA ASP A 176 -10.07 -1.41 10.00
C ASP A 176 -10.28 -2.31 11.25
N GLN A 177 -9.21 -2.95 11.72
CA GLN A 177 -9.17 -3.73 12.97
C GLN A 177 -8.86 -2.90 14.22
N GLY A 178 -8.61 -1.60 14.07
CA GLY A 178 -8.20 -0.67 15.12
C GLY A 178 -6.69 -0.63 15.34
N THR A 179 -6.26 0.40 16.07
CA THR A 179 -4.83 0.72 16.29
C THR A 179 -4.07 -0.36 17.07
N GLU A 180 -4.71 -0.99 18.06
CA GLU A 180 -4.08 -2.04 18.87
C GLU A 180 -3.79 -3.32 18.06
N ALA A 181 -4.77 -3.80 17.28
CA ALA A 181 -4.61 -4.97 16.42
C ALA A 181 -3.60 -4.70 15.30
N ALA A 182 -3.61 -3.49 14.74
CA ALA A 182 -2.63 -3.05 13.76
C ALA A 182 -1.20 -3.03 14.34
N ALA A 183 -1.03 -2.49 15.56
CA ALA A 183 0.28 -2.47 16.22
C ALA A 183 0.82 -3.88 16.52
N ALA A 184 -0.05 -4.79 16.97
CA ALA A 184 0.33 -6.19 17.18
C ALA A 184 0.75 -6.87 15.86
N SER A 185 -0.03 -6.67 14.79
CA SER A 185 0.28 -7.21 13.46
C SER A 185 1.58 -6.62 12.89
N ALA A 186 1.80 -5.32 13.07
CA ALA A 186 3.02 -4.64 12.63
C ALA A 186 4.26 -5.22 13.31
N ALA A 187 4.21 -5.54 14.61
CA ALA A 187 5.33 -6.14 15.32
C ALA A 187 5.71 -7.52 14.75
N VAL A 188 4.72 -8.36 14.45
CA VAL A 188 4.93 -9.68 13.83
C VAL A 188 5.53 -9.53 12.43
N LEU A 189 4.96 -8.67 11.59
CA LEU A 189 5.44 -8.42 10.23
C LEU A 189 6.86 -7.84 10.21
N THR A 190 7.18 -6.91 11.11
CA THR A 190 8.54 -6.37 11.24
C THR A 190 9.53 -7.46 11.62
N ALA A 191 9.19 -8.36 12.54
CA ALA A 191 10.06 -9.48 12.91
C ALA A 191 10.26 -10.45 11.73
N ALA A 192 9.21 -10.76 10.97
CA ALA A 192 9.30 -11.62 9.78
C ALA A 192 10.19 -10.99 8.70
N ARG A 193 10.01 -9.69 8.41
CA ARG A 193 10.87 -8.94 7.48
C ARG A 193 12.32 -8.87 7.96
N ALA A 194 12.56 -8.64 9.25
CA ALA A 194 13.91 -8.59 9.81
C ALA A 194 14.62 -9.94 9.68
N SER A 195 13.90 -11.05 9.91
CA SER A 195 14.42 -12.40 9.71
C SER A 195 14.82 -12.66 8.25
N ALA A 196 13.94 -12.38 7.30
CA ALA A 196 14.23 -12.53 5.87
C ALA A 196 15.32 -11.55 5.40
N GLY A 197 15.27 -10.30 5.84
CA GLY A 197 16.24 -9.26 5.55
C GLY A 197 17.63 -9.59 6.08
N GLY A 198 17.75 -10.18 7.27
CA GLY A 198 19.02 -10.69 7.81
C GLY A 198 19.62 -11.80 6.96
N GLN A 199 18.79 -12.72 6.43
CA GLN A 199 19.25 -13.76 5.50
C GLN A 199 19.76 -13.18 4.19
N LEU A 200 19.06 -12.19 3.61
CA LEU A 200 19.50 -11.47 2.42
C LEU A 200 20.80 -10.69 2.68
N ALA A 201 20.88 -9.98 3.81
CA ALA A 201 22.06 -9.24 4.23
C ALA A 201 23.28 -10.15 4.44
N GLY A 202 23.08 -11.42 4.81
CA GLY A 202 24.13 -12.43 4.91
C GLY A 202 24.52 -13.10 3.59
N ASN A 203 23.76 -12.89 2.51
CA ASN A 203 23.99 -13.56 1.23
C ASN A 203 25.17 -12.93 0.47
N PRO A 204 26.25 -13.68 0.17
CA PRO A 204 27.42 -13.13 -0.53
C PRO A 204 27.15 -12.74 -1.99
N ALA A 205 26.05 -13.19 -2.59
CA ALA A 205 25.63 -12.78 -3.92
C ALA A 205 24.87 -11.44 -3.93
N LEU A 206 24.52 -10.89 -2.76
CA LEU A 206 23.88 -9.58 -2.63
C LEU A 206 24.87 -8.52 -2.16
N THR A 207 25.16 -7.55 -3.01
CA THR A 207 25.93 -6.36 -2.63
C THR A 207 25.00 -5.25 -2.19
N THR A 208 25.19 -4.71 -1.00
CA THR A 208 24.42 -3.57 -0.47
C THR A 208 25.30 -2.49 0.13
N THR A 209 24.80 -1.27 0.18
CA THR A 209 25.38 -0.22 1.03
C THR A 209 25.13 -0.53 2.51
N PRO A 210 25.90 0.06 3.45
CA PRO A 210 25.62 -0.08 4.88
C PRO A 210 24.22 0.39 5.30
N ALA A 211 23.72 1.46 4.67
CA ALA A 211 22.38 1.99 4.95
C ALA A 211 21.28 1.02 4.47
N ALA A 212 21.38 0.50 3.25
CA ALA A 212 20.45 -0.50 2.73
C ALA A 212 20.47 -1.80 3.57
N ARG A 213 21.66 -2.23 4.02
CA ARG A 213 21.79 -3.38 4.93
C ARG A 213 21.07 -3.15 6.25
N ALA A 214 21.20 -1.95 6.84
CA ALA A 214 20.52 -1.63 8.09
C ALA A 214 19.00 -1.68 7.96
N LEU A 215 18.44 -1.21 6.84
CA LEU A 215 16.99 -1.28 6.57
C LEU A 215 16.49 -2.73 6.44
N LEU A 216 17.26 -3.59 5.78
CA LEU A 216 16.95 -5.03 5.69
C LEU A 216 16.95 -5.68 7.07
N GLU A 217 18.01 -5.49 7.85
CA GLU A 217 18.17 -6.09 9.18
C GLU A 217 17.14 -5.56 10.19
N ALA A 218 16.69 -4.32 10.03
CA ALA A 218 15.65 -3.72 10.87
C ALA A 218 14.22 -4.13 10.49
N GLY A 219 14.04 -4.91 9.42
CA GLY A 219 12.70 -5.33 8.95
C GLY A 219 11.88 -4.18 8.37
N GLN A 220 12.55 -3.18 7.79
CA GLN A 220 11.93 -1.97 7.24
C GLN A 220 11.76 -2.02 5.72
N VAL A 221 11.90 -3.19 5.09
CA VAL A 221 11.77 -3.35 3.63
C VAL A 221 10.59 -4.27 3.35
N ASP A 222 9.73 -3.86 2.41
CA ASP A 222 8.52 -4.58 2.00
C ASP A 222 8.80 -6.06 1.64
N ALA A 223 7.97 -6.98 2.10
CA ALA A 223 8.12 -8.41 1.88
C ALA A 223 8.21 -8.80 0.39
N ARG A 224 7.50 -8.11 -0.50
CA ARG A 224 7.56 -8.35 -1.95
C ARG A 224 8.97 -8.13 -2.47
N LEU A 225 9.63 -7.05 -2.03
CA LEU A 225 11.01 -6.76 -2.38
C LEU A 225 11.96 -7.83 -1.82
N LEU A 226 11.76 -8.25 -0.56
CA LEU A 226 12.59 -9.29 0.05
C LEU A 226 12.52 -10.62 -0.73
N LEU A 227 11.31 -11.05 -1.08
CA LEU A 227 11.08 -12.29 -1.82
C LEU A 227 11.59 -12.20 -3.26
N LEU A 228 11.36 -11.09 -3.94
CA LEU A 228 11.83 -10.84 -5.30
C LEU A 228 13.37 -10.86 -5.38
N LEU A 229 14.05 -10.22 -4.42
CA LEU A 229 15.51 -10.29 -4.28
C LEU A 229 15.98 -11.72 -4.01
N GLY A 230 15.34 -12.40 -3.04
CA GLY A 230 15.70 -13.78 -2.67
C GLY A 230 15.59 -14.77 -3.83
N GLN A 231 14.52 -14.66 -4.62
CA GLN A 231 14.32 -15.48 -5.81
C GLN A 231 15.45 -15.29 -6.83
N GLN A 232 15.80 -14.04 -7.15
CA GLN A 232 16.81 -13.77 -8.16
C GLN A 232 18.22 -14.15 -7.68
N LEU A 233 18.51 -13.95 -6.39
CA LEU A 233 19.78 -14.33 -5.77
C LEU A 233 20.03 -15.84 -5.74
N ALA A 234 18.99 -16.66 -5.92
CA ALA A 234 19.15 -18.10 -6.09
C ALA A 234 19.84 -18.46 -7.43
N ALA A 235 19.79 -17.57 -8.42
CA ALA A 235 20.35 -17.78 -9.75
C ALA A 235 21.58 -16.91 -10.03
N ALA A 236 21.58 -15.64 -9.60
CA ALA A 236 22.62 -14.69 -9.98
C ALA A 236 22.81 -13.53 -8.98
N PRO A 237 24.00 -12.90 -8.94
CA PRO A 237 24.27 -11.78 -8.04
C PRO A 237 23.46 -10.52 -8.36
N LEU A 238 23.11 -9.78 -7.31
CA LEU A 238 22.45 -8.47 -7.37
C LEU A 238 23.23 -7.40 -6.60
N SER A 239 23.06 -6.14 -7.01
CA SER A 239 23.51 -4.98 -6.25
C SER A 239 22.36 -4.04 -5.97
N VAL A 240 22.20 -3.65 -4.71
CA VAL A 240 21.16 -2.73 -4.23
C VAL A 240 21.83 -1.56 -3.55
N THR A 241 21.58 -0.35 -4.05
CA THR A 241 22.16 0.85 -3.45
C THR A 241 21.36 1.32 -2.24
N ASP A 242 20.03 1.32 -2.34
CA ASP A 242 19.15 1.87 -1.30
C ASP A 242 17.73 1.33 -1.39
N PHE A 243 16.95 1.56 -0.33
CA PHE A 243 15.50 1.41 -0.28
C PHE A 243 14.87 2.78 0.05
N PRO A 244 14.74 3.67 -0.94
CA PRO A 244 14.40 5.05 -0.68
C PRO A 244 12.97 5.21 -0.14
N ALA A 245 12.76 6.24 0.68
CA ALA A 245 11.42 6.77 0.96
C ALA A 245 10.82 7.38 -0.30
N GLY A 246 9.51 7.35 -0.44
CA GLY A 246 8.84 8.27 -1.33
C GLY A 246 8.82 9.70 -0.83
N ALA A 247 8.61 10.63 -1.75
CA ALA A 247 8.42 12.02 -1.41
C ALA A 247 7.17 12.17 -0.55
N ASN A 248 7.29 12.94 0.54
CA ASN A 248 6.23 13.23 1.52
C ASN A 248 5.74 12.02 2.33
N GLU A 249 6.25 10.82 2.08
CA GLU A 249 5.92 9.65 2.89
C GLU A 249 6.50 9.80 4.30
N THR A 250 5.71 9.38 5.29
CA THR A 250 6.19 9.28 6.67
C THR A 250 7.18 8.12 6.83
N GLU A 251 7.88 8.08 7.96
CA GLU A 251 8.73 6.93 8.27
C GLU A 251 7.90 5.63 8.33
N GLY A 252 8.47 4.54 7.82
CA GLY A 252 7.77 3.27 7.72
C GLY A 252 8.50 2.25 6.85
N VAL A 253 7.74 1.28 6.37
CA VAL A 253 8.24 0.23 5.46
C VAL A 253 8.58 0.84 4.11
N ARG A 254 9.76 0.50 3.58
CA ARG A 254 10.22 0.91 2.26
C ARG A 254 9.67 -0.05 1.21
N HIS A 255 8.78 0.46 0.37
CA HIS A 255 8.22 -0.23 -0.79
C HIS A 255 8.95 0.13 -2.10
N ARG A 256 10.13 0.76 -2.01
CA ARG A 256 10.96 1.13 -3.16
C ARG A 256 12.34 0.53 -3.06
N LEU A 257 12.90 0.18 -4.20
CA LEU A 257 14.22 -0.43 -4.34
C LEU A 257 15.02 0.29 -5.42
N LEU A 258 16.26 0.69 -5.11
CA LEU A 258 17.21 1.17 -6.10
C LEU A 258 18.19 0.05 -6.48
N LEU A 259 17.87 -0.66 -7.56
CA LEU A 259 18.68 -1.74 -8.12
C LEU A 259 19.82 -1.17 -8.97
N SER A 260 21.06 -1.35 -8.52
CA SER A 260 22.26 -0.82 -9.18
C SER A 260 23.10 -1.88 -9.88
N GLY A 261 22.73 -3.15 -9.77
CA GLY A 261 23.39 -4.22 -10.51
C GLY A 261 22.53 -5.47 -10.63
N TYR A 262 22.65 -6.12 -11.78
CA TYR A 262 21.89 -7.31 -12.16
C TYR A 262 22.83 -8.31 -12.85
N ASN A 263 22.79 -9.57 -12.42
CA ASN A 263 23.67 -10.64 -12.91
C ASN A 263 25.17 -10.28 -12.84
N GLY A 264 25.57 -9.52 -11.82
CA GLY A 264 26.95 -9.07 -11.61
C GLY A 264 27.40 -7.88 -12.49
N ALA A 265 26.54 -7.35 -13.36
CA ALA A 265 26.81 -6.17 -14.17
C ALA A 265 26.09 -4.93 -13.60
N SER A 266 26.65 -3.74 -13.82
CA SER A 266 26.11 -2.48 -13.30
C SER A 266 24.91 -1.98 -14.10
N VAL A 267 23.91 -1.46 -13.40
CA VAL A 267 22.70 -0.87 -13.98
C VAL A 267 22.63 0.61 -13.55
N PRO A 268 22.38 1.57 -14.45
CA PRO A 268 22.00 1.40 -15.86
C PRO A 268 23.18 1.36 -16.85
N ALA A 269 24.43 1.38 -16.37
CA ALA A 269 25.61 1.57 -17.22
C ALA A 269 25.79 0.46 -18.26
N ASP A 270 25.42 -0.78 -17.93
CA ASP A 270 25.35 -1.90 -18.86
C ASP A 270 23.94 -2.02 -19.45
N ALA A 271 23.84 -1.80 -20.77
CA ALA A 271 22.55 -1.81 -21.47
C ALA A 271 21.90 -3.20 -21.54
N VAL A 272 22.69 -4.27 -21.59
CA VAL A 272 22.16 -5.64 -21.62
C VAL A 272 21.59 -5.97 -20.25
N ALA A 273 22.37 -5.75 -19.19
CA ALA A 273 21.91 -5.99 -17.82
C ALA A 273 20.66 -5.16 -17.47
N THR A 274 20.60 -3.91 -17.92
CA THR A 274 19.43 -3.04 -17.72
C THR A 274 18.19 -3.57 -18.43
N THR A 275 18.35 -4.05 -19.68
CA THR A 275 17.25 -4.63 -20.46
C THR A 275 16.74 -5.91 -19.80
N GLU A 276 17.65 -6.79 -19.38
CA GLU A 276 17.29 -8.05 -18.71
C GLU A 276 16.63 -7.81 -17.35
N ALA A 277 17.17 -6.89 -16.54
CA ALA A 277 16.57 -6.51 -15.26
C ALA A 277 15.16 -5.96 -15.45
N THR A 278 14.97 -5.09 -16.45
CA THR A 278 13.65 -4.52 -16.77
C THR A 278 12.68 -5.60 -17.24
N ALA A 279 13.13 -6.53 -18.09
CA ALA A 279 12.31 -7.65 -18.56
C ALA A 279 11.92 -8.59 -17.41
N TRP A 280 12.85 -8.87 -16.49
CA TRP A 280 12.58 -9.66 -15.29
C TRP A 280 11.53 -8.98 -14.40
N LEU A 281 11.70 -7.69 -14.09
CA LEU A 281 10.74 -6.93 -13.28
C LEU A 281 9.37 -6.81 -13.98
N GLY A 282 9.34 -6.66 -15.30
CA GLY A 282 8.11 -6.65 -16.09
C GLY A 282 7.44 -8.02 -16.26
N SER A 283 8.11 -9.11 -15.88
CA SER A 283 7.58 -10.48 -15.94
C SER A 283 6.92 -10.93 -14.64
N GLN A 284 6.95 -10.10 -13.59
CA GLN A 284 6.29 -10.43 -12.33
C GLN A 284 4.76 -10.48 -12.50
N THR A 285 4.08 -11.17 -11.59
CA THR A 285 2.63 -11.39 -11.65
C THR A 285 1.99 -11.27 -10.27
N GLY A 286 0.70 -10.93 -10.23
CA GLY A 286 -0.05 -10.78 -8.98
C GLY A 286 0.54 -9.67 -8.12
N ASP A 287 0.66 -9.93 -6.82
CA ASP A 287 1.18 -9.00 -5.82
C ASP A 287 2.63 -8.54 -6.06
N PHE A 288 3.37 -9.22 -6.93
CA PHE A 288 4.78 -8.93 -7.23
C PHE A 288 4.97 -7.99 -8.44
N VAL A 289 3.90 -7.52 -9.07
CA VAL A 289 3.99 -6.53 -10.15
C VAL A 289 4.36 -5.16 -9.56
N PRO A 290 5.51 -4.55 -9.93
CA PRO A 290 5.81 -3.18 -9.52
C PRO A 290 4.85 -2.18 -10.16
N THR A 291 4.52 -1.11 -9.45
CA THR A 291 3.75 0.03 -9.98
C THR A 291 4.58 0.86 -10.96
N SER A 292 5.88 0.98 -10.71
CA SER A 292 6.82 1.59 -11.65
C SER A 292 8.20 0.93 -11.63
N VAL A 293 8.86 0.98 -12.79
CA VAL A 293 10.27 0.63 -12.97
C VAL A 293 10.90 1.75 -13.80
N GLU A 294 11.64 2.63 -13.13
CA GLU A 294 12.20 3.84 -13.73
C GLU A 294 13.72 3.77 -13.80
N SER A 295 14.29 4.05 -14.97
CA SER A 295 15.73 4.17 -15.11
C SER A 295 16.21 5.54 -14.63
N THR A 296 17.07 5.55 -13.63
CA THR A 296 17.74 6.74 -13.09
C THR A 296 19.24 6.69 -13.39
N SER A 297 19.99 7.75 -13.10
CA SER A 297 21.46 7.71 -13.20
C SER A 297 22.13 6.77 -12.18
N ALA A 298 21.42 6.37 -11.12
CA ALA A 298 21.95 5.55 -10.04
C ALA A 298 21.53 4.07 -10.09
N GLY A 299 20.59 3.71 -10.98
CA GLY A 299 20.03 2.36 -11.09
C GLY A 299 18.60 2.36 -11.62
N LEU A 300 17.94 1.20 -11.55
CA LEU A 300 16.49 1.10 -11.72
C LEU A 300 15.82 1.36 -10.37
N LEU A 301 14.98 2.38 -10.30
CA LEU A 301 14.07 2.62 -9.18
C LEU A 301 12.81 1.78 -9.41
N VAL A 302 12.61 0.78 -8.56
CA VAL A 302 11.44 -0.10 -8.56
C VAL A 302 10.53 0.35 -7.44
N THR A 303 9.25 0.56 -7.75
CA THR A 303 8.22 1.01 -6.81
C THR A 303 7.12 -0.03 -6.73
N PHE A 304 6.69 -0.36 -5.52
CA PHE A 304 5.47 -1.12 -5.25
C PHE A 304 4.41 -0.22 -4.63
N ASP A 305 3.15 -0.65 -4.63
CA ASP A 305 2.07 0.03 -3.91
C ASP A 305 2.40 0.15 -2.41
N LEU A 306 1.89 1.19 -1.77
CA LEU A 306 2.08 1.43 -0.33
C LEU A 306 1.55 0.28 0.54
N ASP A 307 0.47 -0.36 0.10
CA ASP A 307 -0.15 -1.45 0.81
C ASP A 307 0.57 -2.77 0.53
N GLU A 308 1.36 -3.19 1.52
CA GLU A 308 2.00 -4.49 1.50
C GLU A 308 0.96 -5.61 1.74
N PRO A 309 0.89 -6.63 0.87
CA PRO A 309 0.05 -7.79 1.08
C PRO A 309 0.45 -8.59 2.32
N SER A 310 -0.54 -9.10 3.05
CA SER A 310 -0.32 -9.93 4.23
C SER A 310 0.00 -11.39 3.85
N GLY A 311 0.64 -12.11 4.77
CA GLY A 311 0.89 -13.56 4.62
C GLY A 311 1.97 -13.95 3.62
N LEU A 312 2.74 -12.99 3.09
CA LEU A 312 3.84 -13.28 2.16
C LEU A 312 5.05 -13.94 2.83
N LEU A 313 5.32 -13.58 4.09
CA LEU A 313 6.41 -14.15 4.87
C LEU A 313 5.85 -15.09 5.94
N PRO A 314 6.56 -16.18 6.27
CA PRO A 314 6.24 -16.97 7.44
C PRO A 314 6.45 -16.13 8.70
N ASP A 315 5.71 -16.45 9.76
CA ASP A 315 5.95 -15.87 11.08
C ASP A 315 7.40 -16.12 11.51
N ALA A 316 8.02 -15.11 12.12
CA ALA A 316 9.35 -15.26 12.68
C ALA A 316 9.35 -16.34 13.78
N PRO A 317 10.38 -17.20 13.84
CA PRO A 317 10.49 -18.26 14.85
C PRO A 317 10.67 -17.73 16.27
#